data_AF-A0A3C0T6D7-F1
#
_entry.id   AF-A0A3C0T6D7-F1
#
_cell.length_a   1.000
_cell.length_b   1.000
_cell.length_c   1.000
_cell.angle_alpha   90.00
_cell.angle_beta   90.00
_cell.angle_gamma   90.00
#
_symmetry.space_group_name_H-M   'P 1'
#
loop_
_entity.id
_entity.type
_entity.pdbx_description
1 polymer ?
#
loop_
_entity_poly.entity_id
_entity_poly.type
_entity_poly.pdbx_seq_one_letter_code
_entity_poly.pdbx_strand_id
1 'polypeptide(L)'
;MSYFLPLRCLCVSMVFFNRKIALAYSLIPINEATSTELQQLKWIGPKRAERILQYRTEVSNILVPADLVAASGLGPSQAREIYDHIDWSSTEDGERYNATVIFVSVIASAATIVFSISRIEIDFSTTPHNLYNLALALVLLGAGSSLLDLLLVPWRSPLALLSITLTLVGLTMLATLLIFSLTSGLSTDFATRVETTFMFLVFLLLIVYLNNGPSLHLGRLASKTGIVSELDAVAMIYDYGHLFLAALVLSILAFVNSNLWFEEIFSIWASVILIINGFEMVKGVSPYVSNLSSKERATLKFLLHQEDAQHRDSPELLQRVAGWWSIGSGLLILYVVTAFVFL
;
A
#
# COMPACT_ATOMS: atom_id res chain seq x y z
N MET A 1 80.95 22.90 -37.98
CA MET A 1 80.08 21.78 -38.39
C MET A 1 78.64 22.25 -38.23
N SER A 2 78.06 22.84 -39.28
CA SER A 2 77.15 22.14 -40.22
C SER A 2 75.75 22.02 -39.59
N TYR A 3 74.64 22.61 -40.03
CA TYR A 3 74.25 23.35 -41.24
C TYR A 3 72.83 23.95 -41.02
N PHE A 4 72.52 25.06 -41.70
CA PHE A 4 71.19 25.52 -42.18
C PHE A 4 70.13 26.21 -41.27
N LEU A 5 69.95 27.52 -41.55
CA LEU A 5 68.74 28.37 -41.49
C LEU A 5 67.61 27.87 -42.45
N PRO A 6 66.40 28.50 -42.60
CA PRO A 6 65.87 29.75 -42.01
C PRO A 6 64.36 29.77 -41.60
N LEU A 7 64.00 30.94 -41.04
CA LEU A 7 62.72 31.67 -40.97
C LEU A 7 61.64 31.49 -42.08
N ARG A 8 60.40 31.78 -41.64
CA ARG A 8 59.20 32.32 -42.34
C ARG A 8 58.34 31.38 -43.19
N CYS A 9 57.09 31.22 -42.78
CA CYS A 9 55.84 31.46 -43.54
C CYS A 9 54.70 30.62 -42.93
N LEU A 10 53.67 31.26 -42.35
CA LEU A 10 52.47 31.79 -43.00
C LEU A 10 51.36 30.74 -43.11
N CYS A 11 50.27 31.02 -42.39
CA CYS A 11 48.90 30.56 -42.57
C CYS A 11 48.61 29.04 -42.58
N VAL A 12 47.62 28.63 -41.79
CA VAL A 12 46.28 28.34 -42.32
C VAL A 12 45.35 28.05 -41.15
N SER A 13 44.26 28.80 -41.13
CA SER A 13 43.06 28.61 -40.32
C SER A 13 42.47 27.22 -40.56
N MET A 14 42.14 26.48 -39.50
CA MET A 14 41.13 25.43 -39.55
C MET A 14 40.35 25.41 -38.25
N VAL A 15 39.22 26.12 -38.28
CA VAL A 15 37.90 25.56 -37.99
C VAL A 15 37.94 24.38 -37.00
N PHE A 16 37.95 24.69 -35.70
CA PHE A 16 37.35 23.77 -34.74
C PHE A 16 35.85 23.99 -34.74
N PHE A 17 35.23 23.27 -35.68
CA PHE A 17 33.83 22.97 -35.74
C PHE A 17 33.35 22.50 -34.35
N ASN A 18 32.39 23.23 -33.80
CA ASN A 18 31.28 22.66 -33.06
C ASN A 18 31.65 21.70 -31.91
N ARG A 19 32.37 22.20 -30.90
CA ARG A 19 32.28 21.58 -29.58
C ARG A 19 30.90 21.94 -29.04
N LYS A 20 29.91 21.05 -29.25
CA LYS A 20 28.78 20.96 -28.33
C LYS A 20 29.43 20.84 -26.95
N ILE A 21 29.38 21.92 -26.18
CA ILE A 21 29.59 21.85 -24.76
C ILE A 21 28.40 21.02 -24.29
N ALA A 22 28.60 19.71 -24.16
CA ALA A 22 27.74 18.88 -23.33
C ALA A 22 27.94 19.41 -21.92
N LEU A 23 27.13 20.41 -21.57
CA LEU A 23 27.02 20.90 -20.21
C LEU A 23 26.72 19.69 -19.32
N ALA A 24 27.38 19.64 -18.16
CA ALA A 24 27.09 18.70 -17.10
C ALA A 24 25.57 18.51 -17.00
N TYR A 25 25.10 17.26 -17.01
CA TYR A 25 23.69 16.90 -17.00
C TYR A 25 22.99 17.64 -15.86
N SER A 26 22.35 18.78 -16.17
CA SER A 26 21.52 19.48 -15.21
C SER A 26 20.29 18.61 -15.05
N LEU A 27 20.08 18.12 -13.84
CA LEU A 27 18.89 17.37 -13.48
C LEU A 27 17.63 18.17 -13.89
N ILE A 28 16.63 17.48 -14.43
CA ILE A 28 15.42 18.14 -14.95
C ILE A 28 14.39 18.26 -13.82
N PRO A 29 13.95 19.48 -13.42
CA PRO A 29 13.02 19.66 -12.31
C PRO A 29 11.63 19.13 -12.67
N ILE A 30 11.22 18.02 -12.05
CA ILE A 30 10.01 17.29 -12.46
C ILE A 30 8.70 18.03 -12.23
N ASN A 31 8.65 19.07 -11.41
CA ASN A 31 7.43 19.85 -11.17
C ASN A 31 7.41 21.18 -11.94
N GLU A 32 8.58 21.72 -12.30
CA GLU A 32 8.71 23.03 -12.96
C GLU A 32 9.04 22.93 -14.45
N ALA A 33 9.65 21.82 -14.88
CA ALA A 33 10.11 21.66 -16.26
C ALA A 33 8.97 21.78 -17.27
N THR A 34 9.25 22.48 -18.37
CA THR A 34 8.40 22.63 -19.54
C THR A 34 8.25 21.32 -20.31
N SER A 35 7.26 21.24 -21.20
CA SER A 35 7.07 20.07 -22.08
C SER A 35 8.32 19.72 -22.88
N THR A 36 9.07 20.73 -23.36
CA THR A 36 10.30 20.54 -24.14
C THR A 36 11.47 20.03 -23.30
N GLU A 37 11.58 20.47 -22.04
CA GLU A 37 12.62 20.00 -21.12
C GLU A 37 12.33 18.57 -20.67
N LEU A 38 11.07 18.24 -20.36
CA LEU A 38 10.65 16.88 -20.02
C LEU A 38 10.98 15.87 -21.11
N GLN A 39 10.89 16.27 -22.39
CA GLN A 39 11.22 15.41 -23.53
C GLN A 39 12.71 15.07 -23.65
N GLN A 40 13.58 15.72 -22.88
CA GLN A 40 15.00 15.34 -22.80
C GLN A 40 15.21 14.09 -21.94
N LEU A 41 14.23 13.74 -21.08
CA LEU A 41 14.26 12.50 -20.33
C LEU A 41 14.03 11.30 -21.26
N LYS A 42 14.85 10.27 -21.08
CA LYS A 42 14.68 9.00 -21.79
C LYS A 42 13.25 8.49 -21.61
N TRP A 43 12.66 7.94 -22.67
CA TRP A 43 11.28 7.41 -22.66
C TRP A 43 10.15 8.45 -22.55
N ILE A 44 10.44 9.74 -22.38
CA ILE A 44 9.42 10.80 -22.35
C ILE A 44 9.35 11.48 -23.73
N GLY A 45 8.31 11.14 -24.49
CA GLY A 45 7.96 11.84 -25.74
C GLY A 45 6.90 12.93 -25.52
N PRO A 46 6.49 13.66 -26.57
CA PRO A 46 5.52 14.76 -26.49
C PRO A 46 4.24 14.40 -25.73
N LYS A 47 3.64 13.25 -26.05
CA LYS A 47 2.42 12.76 -25.39
C LYS A 47 2.59 12.52 -23.90
N ARG A 48 3.75 12.01 -23.48
CA ARG A 48 4.03 11.74 -22.05
C ARG A 48 4.38 13.02 -21.29
N ALA A 49 5.09 13.95 -21.93
CA ALA A 49 5.36 15.26 -21.35
C ALA A 49 4.06 16.04 -21.10
N GLU A 50 3.13 16.04 -22.07
CA GLU A 50 1.81 16.64 -21.91
C GLU A 50 1.01 15.97 -20.77
N ARG A 51 1.01 14.64 -20.72
CA ARG A 51 0.36 13.88 -19.64
C ARG A 51 0.92 14.23 -18.26
N ILE A 52 2.25 14.41 -18.13
CA ILE A 52 2.90 14.88 -16.89
C ILE A 52 2.38 16.27 -16.51
N LEU A 53 2.27 17.21 -17.45
CA LEU A 53 1.75 18.55 -17.17
C LEU A 53 0.27 18.53 -16.75
N GLN A 54 -0.55 17.69 -17.39
CA GLN A 54 -1.94 17.48 -16.99
C GLN A 54 -2.02 16.93 -15.56
N TYR A 55 -1.19 15.93 -15.23
CA TYR A 55 -1.15 15.37 -13.87
C TYR A 55 -0.83 16.42 -12.81
N ARG A 56 0.16 17.30 -13.06
CA ARG A 56 0.50 18.40 -12.13
C ARG A 56 -0.67 19.34 -11.89
N THR A 57 -1.51 19.54 -12.91
CA THR A 57 -2.64 20.47 -12.87
C THR A 57 -3.88 19.83 -12.23
N GLU A 58 -4.16 18.56 -12.53
CA GLU A 58 -5.39 17.87 -12.14
C GLU A 58 -5.27 17.09 -10.83
N VAL A 59 -4.05 16.68 -10.46
CA VAL A 59 -3.80 15.78 -9.33
C VAL A 59 -2.97 16.48 -8.26
N SER A 60 -1.67 16.62 -8.48
CA SER A 60 -0.72 17.27 -7.56
C SER A 60 0.68 17.31 -8.17
N ASN A 61 1.61 17.97 -7.48
CA ASN A 61 3.04 17.77 -7.69
C ASN A 61 3.40 16.27 -7.64
N ILE A 62 4.40 15.89 -8.43
CA ILE A 62 4.99 14.56 -8.49
C ILE A 62 5.98 14.46 -7.35
N LEU A 63 5.64 13.66 -6.33
CA LEU A 63 6.42 13.55 -5.09
C LEU A 63 7.23 12.26 -5.01
N VAL A 64 6.68 11.19 -5.57
CA VAL A 64 7.25 9.84 -5.52
C VAL A 64 7.29 9.23 -6.93
N PRO A 65 8.04 8.15 -7.22
CA PRO A 65 8.16 7.60 -8.55
C PRO A 65 6.86 6.90 -8.94
N ALA A 66 6.02 6.50 -7.97
CA ALA A 66 4.68 6.02 -8.23
C ALA A 66 3.81 7.12 -8.89
N ASP A 67 3.96 8.38 -8.43
CA ASP A 67 3.30 9.52 -9.08
C ASP A 67 3.85 9.71 -10.50
N LEU A 68 5.18 9.59 -10.68
CA LEU A 68 5.80 9.68 -12.01
C LEU A 68 5.27 8.61 -12.96
N VAL A 69 5.14 7.37 -12.47
CA VAL A 69 4.58 6.24 -13.21
C VAL A 69 3.13 6.55 -13.63
N ALA A 70 2.29 7.02 -12.70
CA ALA A 70 0.91 7.42 -12.99
C ALA A 70 0.82 8.59 -14.00
N ALA A 71 1.62 9.62 -13.77
CA ALA A 71 1.67 10.86 -14.56
C ALA A 71 2.20 10.64 -15.98
N SER A 72 3.21 9.78 -16.15
CA SER A 72 3.85 9.56 -17.45
C SER A 72 3.32 8.35 -18.22
N GLY A 73 2.67 7.40 -17.53
CA GLY A 73 2.34 6.08 -18.08
C GLY A 73 3.59 5.27 -18.44
N LEU A 74 4.69 5.48 -17.71
CA LEU A 74 5.90 4.66 -17.80
C LEU A 74 5.75 3.40 -16.94
N GLY A 75 6.38 2.31 -17.39
CA GLY A 75 6.55 1.15 -16.51
C GLY A 75 7.52 1.47 -15.34
N PRO A 76 7.43 0.76 -14.20
CA PRO A 76 8.30 0.99 -13.05
C PRO A 76 9.80 0.92 -13.36
N SER A 77 10.21 0.03 -14.27
CA SER A 77 11.59 -0.08 -14.71
C SER A 77 12.06 1.16 -15.47
N GLN A 78 11.23 1.68 -16.38
CA GLN A 78 11.55 2.88 -17.16
C GLN A 78 11.60 4.13 -16.28
N ALA A 79 10.64 4.27 -15.35
CA ALA A 79 10.64 5.36 -14.37
C ALA A 79 11.91 5.32 -13.49
N ARG A 80 12.36 4.11 -13.10
CA ARG A 80 13.59 3.92 -12.34
C ARG A 80 14.84 4.27 -13.13
N GLU A 81 14.89 4.04 -14.44
CA GLU A 81 16.04 4.41 -15.26
C GLU A 81 16.25 5.93 -15.37
N ILE A 82 15.16 6.72 -15.40
CA ILE A 82 15.25 8.18 -15.50
C ILE A 82 15.30 8.88 -14.15
N TYR A 83 15.09 8.13 -13.06
CA TYR A 83 15.01 8.64 -11.71
C TYR A 83 16.21 9.53 -11.31
N ASP A 84 17.44 9.07 -11.60
CA ASP A 84 18.69 9.79 -11.29
C ASP A 84 18.95 10.99 -12.22
N HIS A 85 18.11 11.22 -13.23
CA HIS A 85 18.21 12.35 -14.17
C HIS A 85 17.17 13.45 -13.86
N ILE A 86 16.34 13.23 -12.85
CA ILE A 86 15.29 14.13 -12.41
C ILE A 86 15.77 14.92 -11.19
N ASP A 87 15.49 16.22 -11.18
CA ASP A 87 15.63 17.03 -9.99
C ASP A 87 14.32 16.99 -9.18
N TRP A 88 14.44 16.43 -7.97
CA TRP A 88 13.35 16.31 -7.00
C TRP A 88 13.31 17.48 -6.01
N SER A 89 14.21 18.46 -6.11
CA SER A 89 14.25 19.62 -5.20
C SER A 89 12.99 20.49 -5.29
N SER A 90 12.39 20.59 -6.49
CA SER A 90 11.10 21.25 -6.76
C SER A 90 9.88 20.48 -6.21
N THR A 91 10.10 19.38 -5.50
CA THR A 91 9.04 18.62 -4.85
C THR A 91 8.65 19.30 -3.54
N GLU A 92 7.67 20.21 -3.59
CA GLU A 92 7.08 20.78 -2.39
C GLU A 92 6.48 19.70 -1.46
N ASP A 93 6.31 20.04 -0.18
CA ASP A 93 5.69 19.18 0.83
C ASP A 93 4.21 18.92 0.49
N GLY A 94 3.95 17.84 -0.26
CA GLY A 94 2.61 17.31 -0.49
C GLY A 94 2.36 16.00 0.27
N GLU A 95 1.10 15.54 0.27
CA GLU A 95 0.74 14.24 0.87
C GLU A 95 1.43 13.09 0.12
N ARG A 96 2.50 12.54 0.71
CA ARG A 96 3.21 11.36 0.19
C ARG A 96 2.47 10.06 0.49
N TYR A 97 1.80 10.02 1.63
CA TYR A 97 1.07 8.86 2.15
C TYR A 97 -0.21 9.32 2.81
N ASN A 98 -1.23 8.46 2.78
CA ASN A 98 -2.45 8.66 3.55
C ASN A 98 -2.12 8.56 5.06
N ALA A 99 -2.38 9.62 5.83
CA ALA A 99 -2.08 9.66 7.26
C ALA A 99 -2.76 8.52 8.03
N THR A 100 -3.97 8.12 7.62
CA THR A 100 -4.70 6.98 8.20
C THR A 100 -3.97 5.67 7.97
N VAL A 101 -3.41 5.47 6.76
CA VAL A 101 -2.62 4.27 6.41
C VAL A 101 -1.37 4.19 7.28
N ILE A 102 -0.65 5.30 7.44
CA ILE A 102 0.52 5.39 8.33
C ILE A 102 0.12 5.03 9.76
N PHE A 103 -0.89 5.71 10.29
CA PHE A 103 -1.35 5.53 11.67
C PHE A 103 -1.78 4.09 11.97
N VAL A 104 -2.62 3.51 11.12
CA VAL A 104 -3.09 2.11 11.27
C VAL A 104 -1.93 1.13 11.16
N SER A 105 -1.01 1.33 10.23
CA SER A 105 0.14 0.44 10.05
C SER A 105 1.10 0.49 11.25
N VAL A 106 1.33 1.68 11.82
CA VAL A 106 2.14 1.85 13.03
C VAL A 106 1.50 1.14 14.23
N ILE A 107 0.20 1.35 14.44
CA ILE A 107 -0.53 0.72 15.54
C ILE A 107 -0.54 -0.81 15.38
N ALA A 108 -0.83 -1.32 14.19
CA ALA A 108 -0.88 -2.76 13.93
C ALA A 108 0.49 -3.41 14.16
N SER A 109 1.58 -2.78 13.70
CA SER A 109 2.94 -3.24 13.94
C SER A 109 3.30 -3.21 15.44
N ALA A 110 2.98 -2.13 16.15
CA ALA A 110 3.21 -2.03 17.59
C ALA A 110 2.42 -3.07 18.39
N ALA A 111 1.14 -3.25 18.08
CA ALA A 111 0.28 -4.26 18.69
C ALA A 111 0.83 -5.67 18.44
N THR A 112 1.26 -5.97 17.22
CA THR A 112 1.88 -7.26 16.86
C THR A 112 3.15 -7.52 17.67
N ILE A 113 4.02 -6.51 17.81
CA ILE A 113 5.27 -6.62 18.58
C ILE A 113 4.97 -6.88 20.05
N VAL A 114 4.14 -6.05 20.67
CA VAL A 114 3.78 -6.17 22.09
C VAL A 114 3.13 -7.52 22.37
N PHE A 115 2.17 -7.92 21.54
CA PHE A 115 1.49 -9.21 21.67
C PHE A 115 2.47 -10.37 21.53
N SER A 116 3.32 -10.37 20.50
CA SER A 116 4.30 -11.45 20.28
C SER A 116 5.28 -11.57 21.44
N ILE A 117 5.82 -10.45 21.95
CA ILE A 117 6.72 -10.44 23.12
C ILE A 117 6.02 -11.03 24.34
N SER A 118 4.74 -10.69 24.57
CA SER A 118 3.97 -11.18 25.71
C SER A 118 3.65 -12.69 25.66
N ARG A 119 3.82 -13.32 24.49
CA ARG A 119 3.45 -14.73 24.23
C ARG A 119 4.63 -15.67 24.03
N ILE A 120 5.81 -15.14 23.72
CA ILE A 120 7.02 -15.95 23.58
C ILE A 120 7.44 -16.42 24.98
N GLU A 121 7.41 -17.74 25.19
CA GLU A 121 7.92 -18.38 26.39
C GLU A 121 9.21 -19.11 26.02
N ILE A 122 10.33 -18.82 26.69
CA ILE A 122 11.60 -19.52 26.43
C ILE A 122 11.54 -20.90 27.12
N ASP A 123 10.74 -21.80 26.54
CA ASP A 123 10.66 -23.20 26.92
C ASP A 123 11.00 -24.07 25.71
N PHE A 124 12.18 -24.69 25.75
CA PHE A 124 12.67 -25.58 24.70
C PHE A 124 12.29 -27.05 24.91
N SER A 125 11.35 -27.32 25.81
CA SER A 125 10.97 -28.67 26.25
C SER A 125 10.40 -29.55 25.14
N THR A 126 9.66 -28.97 24.19
CA THR A 126 8.97 -29.75 23.15
C THR A 126 9.04 -29.09 21.76
N THR A 127 9.05 -29.92 20.72
CA THR A 127 9.08 -29.47 19.31
C THR A 127 7.94 -28.51 18.95
N PRO A 128 6.67 -28.72 19.36
CA PRO A 128 5.58 -27.79 19.05
C PRO A 128 5.76 -26.40 19.67
N HIS A 129 6.24 -26.32 20.91
CA HIS A 129 6.52 -25.04 21.58
C HIS A 129 7.65 -24.28 20.87
N ASN A 130 8.70 -24.99 20.44
CA ASN A 130 9.80 -24.40 19.67
C ASN A 130 9.34 -23.82 18.33
N LEU A 131 8.49 -24.55 17.61
CA LEU A 131 7.92 -24.09 16.35
C LEU A 131 7.00 -22.88 16.55
N TYR A 132 6.21 -22.87 17.62
CA TYR A 132 5.36 -21.75 17.98
C TYR A 132 6.18 -20.48 18.28
N ASN A 133 7.22 -20.60 19.12
CA ASN A 133 8.11 -19.48 19.45
C ASN A 133 8.85 -18.95 18.22
N LEU A 134 9.33 -19.86 17.35
CA LEU A 134 9.99 -19.46 16.10
C LEU A 134 9.01 -18.71 15.19
N ALA A 135 7.77 -19.19 15.06
CA ALA A 135 6.75 -18.53 14.27
C ALA A 135 6.47 -17.11 14.79
N LEU A 136 6.31 -16.94 16.10
CA LEU A 136 6.14 -15.63 16.73
C LEU A 136 7.36 -14.72 16.56
N ALA A 137 8.58 -15.26 16.66
CA ALA A 137 9.80 -14.49 16.43
C ALA A 137 9.86 -13.97 14.98
N LEU A 138 9.47 -14.78 14.01
CA LEU A 138 9.40 -14.36 12.60
C LEU A 138 8.34 -13.26 12.39
N VAL A 139 7.15 -13.41 12.98
CA VAL A 139 6.09 -12.38 12.93
C VAL A 139 6.56 -11.08 13.58
N LEU A 140 7.20 -11.16 14.74
CA LEU A 140 7.76 -10.02 15.47
C LEU A 140 8.82 -9.29 14.63
N LEU A 141 9.78 -10.02 14.04
CA LEU A 141 10.81 -9.44 13.18
C LEU A 141 10.20 -8.84 11.90
N GLY A 142 9.16 -9.47 11.37
CA GLY A 142 8.38 -8.96 10.24
C GLY A 142 7.74 -7.61 10.57
N ALA A 143 7.01 -7.52 11.69
CA ALA A 143 6.38 -6.30 12.16
C ALA A 143 7.40 -5.20 12.49
N GLY A 144 8.51 -5.54 13.14
CA GLY A 144 9.60 -4.62 13.41
C GLY A 144 10.24 -4.06 12.13
N SER A 145 10.42 -4.91 11.11
CA SER A 145 10.93 -4.48 9.81
C SER A 145 9.96 -3.54 9.09
N SER A 146 8.64 -3.79 9.16
CA SER A 146 7.62 -2.90 8.60
C SER A 146 7.60 -1.54 9.30
N LEU A 147 7.68 -1.53 10.64
CA LEU A 147 7.71 -0.29 11.40
C LEU A 147 8.96 0.52 11.07
N LEU A 148 10.12 -0.13 10.98
CA LEU A 148 11.37 0.52 10.62
C LEU A 148 11.32 1.07 9.18
N ASP A 149 10.77 0.31 8.24
CA ASP A 149 10.57 0.75 6.85
C ASP A 149 9.74 2.04 6.76
N LEU A 150 8.71 2.16 7.60
CA LEU A 150 7.83 3.31 7.63
C LEU A 150 8.44 4.54 8.34
N LEU A 151 9.36 4.32 9.28
CA LEU A 151 10.08 5.39 9.99
C LEU A 151 11.32 5.89 9.23
N LEU A 152 11.92 5.06 8.38
CA LEU A 152 13.08 5.44 7.57
C LEU A 152 12.63 6.03 6.23
N VAL A 153 13.38 7.01 5.70
CA VAL A 153 13.03 7.67 4.43
C VAL A 153 12.96 6.62 3.30
N PRO A 154 11.77 6.40 2.70
CA PRO A 154 11.51 5.24 1.89
C PRO A 154 11.96 5.52 0.47
N TRP A 155 13.08 4.93 0.04
CA TRP A 155 13.25 4.71 -1.42
C TRP A 155 14.15 3.58 -1.86
N ARG A 156 14.75 2.84 -0.92
CA ARG A 156 15.52 1.62 -1.23
C ARG A 156 15.48 0.63 -0.07
N SER A 157 14.31 0.32 0.46
CA SER A 157 14.26 -0.57 1.61
C SER A 157 14.04 -2.03 1.16
N PRO A 158 15.06 -2.90 1.28
CA PRO A 158 14.84 -4.35 1.31
C PRO A 158 14.01 -4.77 2.54
N LEU A 159 13.77 -3.86 3.50
CA LEU A 159 13.03 -4.12 4.74
C LEU A 159 11.55 -4.39 4.47
N ALA A 160 10.93 -3.75 3.48
CA ALA A 160 9.55 -4.04 3.10
C ALA A 160 9.39 -5.48 2.61
N LEU A 161 10.28 -5.94 1.73
CA LEU A 161 10.27 -7.32 1.23
C LEU A 161 10.58 -8.31 2.35
N LEU A 162 11.58 -8.01 3.18
CA LEU A 162 11.94 -8.80 4.36
C LEU A 162 10.77 -8.91 5.35
N SER A 163 10.06 -7.80 5.59
CA SER A 163 8.90 -7.77 6.46
C SER A 163 7.81 -8.72 5.99
N ILE A 164 7.46 -8.63 4.69
CA ILE A 164 6.44 -9.48 4.07
C ILE A 164 6.84 -10.95 4.16
N THR A 165 8.10 -11.28 3.82
CA THR A 165 8.55 -12.68 3.82
C THR A 165 8.57 -13.27 5.22
N LEU A 166 9.12 -12.56 6.22
CA LEU A 166 9.16 -13.03 7.60
C LEU A 166 7.74 -13.22 8.17
N THR A 167 6.86 -12.25 7.95
CA THR A 167 5.47 -12.32 8.41
C THR A 167 4.74 -13.49 7.77
N LEU A 168 4.88 -13.69 6.45
CA LEU A 168 4.22 -14.78 5.74
C LEU A 168 4.71 -16.15 6.21
N VAL A 169 6.02 -16.33 6.41
CA VAL A 169 6.58 -17.59 6.93
C VAL A 169 6.10 -17.85 8.36
N GLY A 170 6.09 -16.84 9.23
CA GLY A 170 5.57 -16.99 10.59
C GLY A 170 4.09 -17.38 10.60
N LEU A 171 3.26 -16.76 9.76
CA LEU A 171 1.83 -17.08 9.64
C LEU A 171 1.59 -18.49 9.11
N THR A 172 2.35 -18.94 8.11
CA THR A 172 2.19 -20.31 7.57
C THR A 172 2.60 -21.35 8.61
N MET A 173 3.61 -21.07 9.44
CA MET A 173 3.96 -21.93 10.57
C MET A 173 2.82 -22.00 11.60
N LEU A 174 2.24 -20.86 11.98
CA LEU A 174 1.10 -20.83 12.92
C LEU A 174 -0.12 -21.56 12.36
N ALA A 175 -0.44 -21.37 11.08
CA ALA A 175 -1.53 -22.09 10.41
C ALA A 175 -1.30 -23.61 10.42
N THR A 176 -0.06 -24.03 10.15
CA THR A 176 0.30 -25.45 10.20
C THR A 176 0.18 -26.01 11.61
N LEU A 177 0.64 -25.26 12.62
CA LEU A 177 0.50 -25.65 14.03
C LEU A 177 -0.96 -25.73 14.48
N LEU A 178 -1.82 -24.84 13.98
CA LEU A 178 -3.26 -24.86 14.26
C LEU A 178 -3.91 -26.12 13.66
N ILE A 179 -3.60 -26.46 12.42
CA ILE A 179 -4.11 -27.70 11.80
C ILE A 179 -3.59 -28.93 12.56
N PHE A 180 -2.32 -28.88 12.97
CA PHE A 180 -1.71 -29.97 13.73
C PHE A 180 -2.34 -30.11 15.12
N SER A 181 -2.62 -29.02 15.84
CA SER A 181 -3.25 -29.06 17.17
C SER A 181 -4.66 -29.65 17.12
N LEU A 182 -5.41 -29.38 16.04
CA LEU A 182 -6.74 -29.95 15.82
C LEU A 182 -6.73 -31.46 15.52
N THR A 183 -5.61 -32.01 15.04
CA THR A 183 -5.55 -33.41 14.55
C THR A 183 -4.74 -34.35 15.43
N SER A 184 -3.76 -33.85 16.19
CA SER A 184 -2.76 -34.68 16.89
C SER A 184 -2.99 -34.83 18.40
N GLY A 185 -4.10 -34.31 18.94
CA GLY A 185 -4.41 -34.44 20.37
C GLY A 185 -3.40 -33.74 21.28
N LEU A 186 -2.83 -32.62 20.82
CA LEU A 186 -2.00 -31.73 21.65
C LEU A 186 -2.78 -31.24 22.88
N SER A 187 -2.06 -30.75 23.90
CA SER A 187 -2.72 -30.22 25.10
C SER A 187 -3.71 -29.11 24.73
N THR A 188 -4.87 -29.13 25.37
CA THR A 188 -5.93 -28.15 25.14
C THR A 188 -5.43 -26.73 25.34
N ASP A 189 -4.61 -26.51 26.36
CA ASP A 189 -4.01 -25.22 26.65
C ASP A 189 -3.06 -24.73 25.53
N PHE A 190 -2.22 -25.60 24.96
CA PHE A 190 -1.38 -25.22 23.83
C PHE A 190 -2.21 -24.93 22.57
N ALA A 191 -3.23 -25.75 22.29
CA ALA A 191 -4.13 -25.53 21.16
C ALA A 191 -4.82 -24.15 21.26
N THR A 192 -5.38 -23.82 22.42
CA THR A 192 -6.00 -22.51 22.69
C THR A 192 -5.01 -21.36 22.52
N ARG A 193 -3.75 -21.52 22.94
CA ARG A 193 -2.71 -20.50 22.74
C ARG A 193 -2.41 -20.26 21.26
N VAL A 194 -2.24 -21.33 20.47
CA VAL A 194 -2.00 -21.22 19.01
C VAL A 194 -3.19 -20.56 18.33
N GLU A 195 -4.41 -20.99 18.65
CA GLU A 195 -5.66 -20.42 18.12
C GLU A 195 -5.78 -18.92 18.43
N THR A 196 -5.63 -18.54 19.70
CA THR A 196 -5.71 -17.15 20.15
C THR A 196 -4.72 -16.26 19.40
N THR A 197 -3.47 -16.73 19.25
CA THR A 197 -2.42 -16.01 18.53
C THR A 197 -2.73 -15.89 17.04
N PHE A 198 -3.19 -16.97 16.42
CA PHE A 198 -3.54 -16.96 15.00
C PHE A 198 -4.71 -16.00 14.72
N MET A 199 -5.78 -16.06 15.52
CA MET A 199 -6.94 -15.19 15.40
C MET A 199 -6.58 -13.71 15.57
N PHE A 200 -5.77 -13.37 16.58
CA PHE A 200 -5.29 -12.01 16.78
C PHE A 200 -4.57 -11.46 15.54
N LEU A 201 -3.65 -12.26 14.96
CA LEU A 201 -2.90 -11.84 13.77
C LEU A 201 -3.80 -11.73 12.54
N VAL A 202 -4.77 -12.62 12.37
CA VAL A 202 -5.76 -12.54 11.28
C VAL A 202 -6.58 -11.26 11.37
N PHE A 203 -7.04 -10.88 12.57
CA PHE A 203 -7.77 -9.62 12.76
C PHE A 203 -6.93 -8.40 12.46
N LEU A 204 -5.69 -8.35 12.92
CA LEU A 204 -4.77 -7.26 12.60
C LEU A 204 -4.50 -7.17 11.09
N LEU A 205 -4.28 -8.30 10.42
CA LEU A 205 -4.10 -8.33 8.96
C LEU A 205 -5.34 -7.83 8.23
N LEU A 206 -6.54 -8.18 8.72
CA LEU A 206 -7.78 -7.70 8.12
C LEU A 206 -7.94 -6.19 8.32
N ILE A 207 -7.61 -5.65 9.51
CA ILE A 207 -7.57 -4.21 9.76
C ILE A 207 -6.63 -3.52 8.76
N VAL A 208 -5.40 -4.01 8.62
CA VAL A 208 -4.41 -3.45 7.70
C VAL A 208 -4.89 -3.54 6.26
N TYR A 209 -5.42 -4.69 5.83
CA TYR A 209 -5.93 -4.89 4.48
C TYR A 209 -7.11 -3.97 4.16
N LEU A 210 -8.07 -3.85 5.08
CA LEU A 210 -9.24 -3.01 4.85
C LEU A 210 -8.87 -1.52 4.86
N ASN A 211 -7.90 -1.05 5.66
CA ASN A 211 -7.51 0.36 5.59
C ASN A 211 -6.59 0.66 4.40
N ASN A 212 -5.66 -0.24 4.07
CA ASN A 212 -4.57 0.05 3.15
C ASN A 212 -4.74 -0.58 1.76
N GLY A 213 -5.66 -1.54 1.63
CA GLY A 213 -5.90 -2.32 0.41
C GLY A 213 -6.14 -1.44 -0.82
N PRO A 214 -7.04 -0.44 -0.78
CA PRO A 214 -7.28 0.44 -1.92
C PRO A 214 -6.05 1.21 -2.36
N SER A 215 -5.30 1.81 -1.43
CA SER A 215 -4.05 2.54 -1.71
C SER A 215 -2.98 1.63 -2.32
N LEU A 216 -2.78 0.44 -1.75
CA LEU A 216 -1.81 -0.54 -2.25
C LEU A 216 -2.18 -1.04 -3.66
N HIS A 217 -3.47 -1.27 -3.89
CA HIS A 217 -3.98 -1.68 -5.18
C HIS A 217 -3.80 -0.57 -6.22
N LEU A 218 -4.19 0.67 -5.90
CA LEU A 218 -4.02 1.83 -6.79
C LEU A 218 -2.55 2.04 -7.18
N GLY A 219 -1.62 1.90 -6.24
CA GLY A 219 -0.19 1.99 -6.53
C GLY A 219 0.30 0.93 -7.52
N ARG A 220 -0.25 -0.30 -7.45
CA ARG A 220 0.03 -1.36 -8.45
C ARG A 220 -0.65 -1.08 -9.78
N LEU A 221 -1.89 -0.61 -9.75
CA LEU A 221 -2.68 -0.28 -10.94
C LEU A 221 -1.99 0.79 -11.79
N ALA A 222 -1.46 1.85 -11.15
CA ALA A 222 -0.72 2.91 -11.82
C ALA A 222 0.47 2.39 -12.66
N SER A 223 1.01 1.21 -12.32
CA SER A 223 2.16 0.60 -12.98
C SER A 223 1.83 -0.25 -14.21
N LYS A 224 0.55 -0.56 -14.45
CA LYS A 224 0.09 -1.41 -15.54
C LYS A 224 -0.61 -0.59 -16.64
N THR A 225 -0.56 -1.09 -17.88
CA THR A 225 -1.31 -0.56 -19.03
C THR A 225 -2.57 -1.42 -19.25
N GLY A 226 -3.77 -0.83 -19.27
CA GLY A 226 -5.06 -1.54 -19.37
C GLY A 226 -5.76 -1.68 -18.00
N ILE A 227 -6.17 -0.54 -17.44
CA ILE A 227 -6.49 -0.29 -16.03
C ILE A 227 -7.98 -0.55 -15.68
N VAL A 228 -8.93 -0.32 -16.60
CA VAL A 228 -10.37 -0.30 -16.27
C VAL A 228 -10.92 -1.64 -15.75
N SER A 229 -10.67 -2.76 -16.45
CA SER A 229 -11.31 -4.03 -16.11
C SER A 229 -10.78 -4.68 -14.82
N GLU A 230 -9.47 -4.53 -14.54
CA GLU A 230 -8.86 -4.99 -13.29
C GLU A 230 -9.34 -4.13 -12.11
N LEU A 231 -9.53 -2.82 -12.32
CA LEU A 231 -10.06 -1.92 -11.30
C LEU A 231 -11.49 -2.24 -10.91
N ASP A 232 -12.38 -2.49 -11.88
CA ASP A 232 -13.79 -2.81 -11.61
C ASP A 232 -13.94 -4.08 -10.78
N ALA A 233 -13.21 -5.15 -11.14
CA ALA A 233 -13.26 -6.40 -10.40
C ALA A 233 -12.74 -6.26 -8.96
N VAL A 234 -11.64 -5.52 -8.77
CA VAL A 234 -11.04 -5.37 -7.43
C VAL A 234 -11.87 -4.43 -6.55
N ALA A 235 -12.38 -3.32 -7.09
CA ALA A 235 -13.29 -2.44 -6.37
C ALA A 235 -14.56 -3.22 -5.95
N MET A 236 -15.10 -4.04 -6.85
CA MET A 236 -16.23 -4.91 -6.55
C MET A 236 -15.92 -5.92 -5.43
N ILE A 237 -14.78 -6.62 -5.49
CA ILE A 237 -14.36 -7.56 -4.44
C ILE A 237 -14.22 -6.85 -3.09
N TYR A 238 -13.65 -5.65 -3.10
CA TYR A 238 -13.44 -4.85 -1.90
C TYR A 238 -14.76 -4.37 -1.28
N ASP A 239 -15.70 -3.95 -2.11
CA ASP A 239 -17.03 -3.50 -1.70
C ASP A 239 -17.85 -4.66 -1.12
N TYR A 240 -17.85 -5.82 -1.76
CA TYR A 240 -18.49 -7.03 -1.20
C TYR A 240 -17.75 -7.59 0.02
N GLY A 241 -16.45 -7.36 0.12
CA GLY A 241 -15.65 -7.71 1.30
C GLY A 241 -16.19 -7.07 2.58
N HIS A 242 -16.77 -5.87 2.49
CA HIS A 242 -17.42 -5.23 3.64
C HIS A 242 -18.72 -5.92 4.06
N LEU A 243 -19.51 -6.45 3.12
CA LEU A 243 -20.69 -7.24 3.48
C LEU A 243 -20.28 -8.56 4.15
N PHE A 244 -19.21 -9.19 3.66
CA PHE A 244 -18.65 -10.38 4.28
C PHE A 244 -18.10 -10.10 5.68
N LEU A 245 -17.43 -8.95 5.89
CA LEU A 245 -16.94 -8.51 7.19
C LEU A 245 -18.06 -8.47 8.24
N ALA A 246 -19.22 -7.90 7.89
CA ALA A 246 -20.37 -7.86 8.80
C ALA A 246 -20.83 -9.26 9.22
N ALA A 247 -20.96 -10.19 8.27
CA ALA A 247 -21.36 -11.56 8.55
C ALA A 247 -20.31 -12.30 9.40
N LEU A 248 -19.03 -12.09 9.10
CA LEU A 248 -17.90 -12.67 9.85
C LEU A 248 -17.92 -12.22 11.31
N VAL A 249 -18.04 -10.92 11.57
CA VAL A 249 -18.03 -10.36 12.94
C VAL A 249 -19.24 -10.84 13.74
N LEU A 250 -20.44 -10.83 13.14
CA LEU A 250 -21.62 -11.37 13.80
C LEU A 250 -21.48 -12.87 14.11
N SER A 251 -20.84 -13.63 13.22
CA SER A 251 -20.57 -15.05 13.45
C SER A 251 -19.59 -15.26 14.60
N ILE A 252 -18.55 -14.42 14.70
CA ILE A 252 -17.61 -14.45 15.83
C ILE A 252 -18.35 -14.20 17.14
N LEU A 253 -19.12 -13.11 17.22
CA LEU A 253 -19.85 -12.75 18.43
C LEU A 253 -20.94 -13.77 18.81
N ALA A 254 -21.60 -14.40 17.83
CA ALA A 254 -22.69 -15.33 18.08
C ALA A 254 -22.22 -16.75 18.46
N PHE A 255 -21.11 -17.22 17.88
CA PHE A 255 -20.71 -18.63 17.97
C PHE A 255 -19.39 -18.87 18.68
N VAL A 256 -18.50 -17.89 18.76
CA VAL A 256 -17.14 -18.12 19.26
C VAL A 256 -17.08 -17.99 20.79
N ASN A 257 -18.05 -17.34 21.45
CA ASN A 257 -18.20 -17.24 22.92
C ASN A 257 -16.85 -17.16 23.67
N SER A 258 -15.99 -16.30 23.16
CA SER A 258 -14.58 -16.20 23.50
C SER A 258 -14.41 -15.00 24.43
N ASN A 259 -13.82 -15.22 25.60
CA ASN A 259 -13.47 -14.14 26.56
C ASN A 259 -12.22 -13.35 26.10
N LEU A 260 -12.06 -13.17 24.79
CA LEU A 260 -10.88 -12.55 24.19
C LEU A 260 -11.13 -11.07 23.96
N TRP A 261 -10.51 -10.23 24.81
CA TRP A 261 -10.66 -8.76 24.77
C TRP A 261 -10.39 -8.13 23.39
N PHE A 262 -9.52 -8.72 22.57
CA PHE A 262 -9.20 -8.18 21.25
C PHE A 262 -10.29 -8.45 20.20
N GLU A 263 -11.16 -9.44 20.41
CA GLU A 263 -12.32 -9.69 19.54
C GLU A 263 -13.37 -8.60 19.69
N GLU A 264 -13.59 -8.13 20.92
CA GLU A 264 -14.47 -7.00 21.20
C GLU A 264 -13.93 -5.73 20.53
N ILE A 265 -12.63 -5.44 20.69
CA ILE A 265 -11.99 -4.29 20.04
C ILE A 265 -12.10 -4.38 18.52
N PHE A 266 -11.82 -5.56 17.95
CA PHE A 266 -11.95 -5.78 16.51
C PHE A 266 -13.40 -5.60 16.05
N SER A 267 -14.37 -6.08 16.83
CA SER A 267 -15.80 -5.94 16.53
C SER A 267 -16.26 -4.49 16.60
N ILE A 268 -15.79 -3.72 17.59
CA ILE A 268 -16.05 -2.28 17.70
C ILE A 268 -15.44 -1.57 16.49
N TRP A 269 -14.17 -1.83 16.17
CA TRP A 269 -13.53 -1.24 15.00
C TRP A 269 -14.28 -1.58 13.70
N ALA A 270 -14.65 -2.85 13.50
CA ALA A 270 -15.38 -3.30 12.32
C ALA A 270 -16.77 -2.63 12.24
N SER A 271 -17.46 -2.47 13.36
CA SER A 271 -18.75 -1.77 13.42
C SER A 271 -18.65 -0.32 12.96
N VAL A 272 -17.60 0.40 13.39
CA VAL A 272 -17.34 1.79 12.98
C VAL A 272 -17.06 1.86 11.49
N ILE A 273 -16.22 0.97 10.97
CA ILE A 273 -15.91 0.91 9.53
C ILE A 273 -17.16 0.61 8.69
N LEU A 274 -17.98 -0.35 9.12
CA LEU A 274 -19.24 -0.69 8.44
C LEU A 274 -20.23 0.47 8.42
N ILE A 275 -20.32 1.24 9.51
CA ILE A 275 -21.18 2.42 9.59
C ILE A 275 -20.66 3.53 8.67
N ILE A 276 -19.38 3.89 8.77
CA ILE A 276 -18.77 4.96 7.98
C ILE A 276 -18.87 4.64 6.48
N ASN A 277 -18.44 3.45 6.07
CA ASN A 277 -18.49 3.05 4.67
C ASN A 277 -19.93 2.82 4.20
N GLY A 278 -20.82 2.35 5.08
CA GLY A 278 -22.25 2.24 4.79
C GLY A 278 -22.89 3.58 4.45
N PHE A 279 -22.55 4.66 5.17
CA PHE A 279 -23.02 6.01 4.82
C PHE A 279 -22.52 6.49 3.45
N GLU A 280 -21.27 6.19 3.09
CA GLU A 280 -20.72 6.51 1.77
C GLU A 280 -21.41 5.69 0.66
N MET A 281 -21.68 4.41 0.90
CA MET A 281 -22.41 3.53 -0.01
C MET A 281 -23.85 4.01 -0.26
N VAL A 282 -24.54 4.53 0.77
CA VAL A 282 -25.88 5.14 0.61
C VAL A 282 -25.83 6.37 -0.30
N LYS A 283 -24.70 7.09 -0.36
CA LYS A 283 -24.47 8.21 -1.29
C LYS A 283 -24.04 7.75 -2.69
N GLY A 284 -23.92 6.44 -2.93
CA GLY A 284 -23.41 5.89 -4.20
C GLY A 284 -21.88 5.89 -4.30
N VAL A 285 -21.16 6.17 -3.20
CA VAL A 285 -19.69 6.15 -3.17
C VAL A 285 -19.21 4.77 -2.72
N SER A 286 -18.28 4.19 -3.47
CA SER A 286 -17.73 2.87 -3.17
C SER A 286 -16.78 2.95 -1.96
N PRO A 287 -16.83 1.98 -1.02
CA PRO A 287 -15.85 1.84 0.07
C PRO A 287 -14.39 1.85 -0.41
N TYR A 288 -14.14 1.30 -1.60
CA TYR A 288 -12.82 1.38 -2.23
C TYR A 288 -12.38 2.84 -2.41
N VAL A 289 -13.28 3.70 -2.89
CA VAL A 289 -13.00 5.11 -3.16
C VAL A 289 -12.99 5.96 -1.88
N SER A 290 -13.85 5.65 -0.90
CA SER A 290 -13.92 6.40 0.36
C SER A 290 -12.62 6.31 1.16
N ASN A 291 -11.95 5.16 1.10
CA ASN A 291 -10.71 4.90 1.82
C ASN A 291 -9.45 5.45 1.15
N LEU A 292 -9.57 6.01 -0.06
CA LEU A 292 -8.46 6.70 -0.73
C LEU A 292 -8.28 8.14 -0.22
N SER A 293 -7.03 8.59 -0.14
CA SER A 293 -6.71 10.00 0.12
C SER A 293 -7.25 10.92 -0.98
N SER A 294 -7.22 12.23 -0.73
CA SER A 294 -7.62 13.24 -1.73
C SER A 294 -6.79 13.12 -3.02
N LYS A 295 -5.47 13.01 -2.87
CA LYS A 295 -4.52 12.81 -3.98
C LYS A 295 -4.72 11.47 -4.70
N GLU A 296 -4.98 10.39 -3.96
CA GLU A 296 -5.22 9.08 -4.54
C GLU A 296 -6.53 9.04 -5.33
N ARG A 297 -7.59 9.69 -4.84
CA ARG A 297 -8.85 9.85 -5.59
C ARG A 297 -8.63 10.65 -6.87
N ALA A 298 -7.87 11.74 -6.81
CA ALA A 298 -7.52 12.52 -7.99
C ALA A 298 -6.67 11.72 -8.98
N THR A 299 -5.69 10.94 -8.49
CA THR A 299 -4.88 10.02 -9.31
C THR A 299 -5.75 8.97 -9.99
N LEU A 300 -6.66 8.32 -9.25
CA LEU A 300 -7.60 7.36 -9.80
C LEU A 300 -8.47 7.99 -10.90
N LYS A 301 -9.02 9.18 -10.63
CA LYS A 301 -9.82 9.94 -11.60
C LYS A 301 -9.02 10.24 -12.86
N PHE A 302 -7.78 10.71 -12.70
CA PHE A 302 -6.86 10.98 -13.81
C PHE A 302 -6.58 9.73 -14.65
N LEU A 303 -6.30 8.59 -14.01
CA LEU A 303 -6.08 7.32 -14.70
C LEU A 303 -7.33 6.87 -15.47
N LEU A 304 -8.52 7.02 -14.88
CA LEU A 304 -9.79 6.69 -15.51
C LEU A 304 -10.14 7.61 -16.69
N HIS A 305 -9.92 8.93 -16.57
CA HIS A 305 -10.18 9.88 -17.67
C HIS A 305 -9.31 9.58 -18.90
N GLN A 306 -8.14 8.98 -18.69
CA GLN A 306 -7.23 8.60 -19.76
C GLN A 306 -7.65 7.29 -20.46
N GLU A 307 -8.52 6.49 -19.85
CA GLU A 307 -8.96 5.21 -20.41
C GLU A 307 -10.42 5.19 -20.89
N ASP A 308 -11.34 5.98 -20.31
CA ASP A 308 -12.74 5.92 -20.72
C ASP A 308 -13.46 7.26 -20.92
N ALA A 309 -13.86 7.45 -22.18
CA ALA A 309 -14.96 8.29 -22.61
C ALA A 309 -16.28 7.48 -22.71
N GLN A 310 -16.37 6.24 -22.21
CA GLN A 310 -17.61 5.47 -22.29
C GLN A 310 -17.89 4.58 -21.07
N HIS A 311 -19.11 4.77 -20.54
CA HIS A 311 -19.87 3.86 -19.66
C HIS A 311 -19.38 3.65 -18.24
N ARG A 312 -20.09 4.27 -17.28
CA ARG A 312 -20.18 3.74 -15.93
C ARG A 312 -21.52 4.11 -15.28
N ASP A 313 -22.52 3.26 -15.49
CA ASP A 313 -23.64 3.10 -14.56
C ASP A 313 -23.34 1.86 -13.72
N SER A 314 -22.80 2.02 -12.51
CA SER A 314 -22.96 0.98 -11.50
C SER A 314 -24.45 0.92 -11.13
N PRO A 315 -25.01 -0.24 -10.76
CA PRO A 315 -26.38 -0.27 -10.27
C PRO A 315 -26.43 0.43 -8.91
N GLU A 316 -26.60 1.75 -8.90
CA GLU A 316 -26.70 2.63 -7.72
C GLU A 316 -27.60 2.01 -6.63
N LEU A 317 -28.68 1.34 -7.04
CA LEU A 317 -29.63 0.71 -6.15
C LEU A 317 -29.00 -0.40 -5.29
N LEU A 318 -28.20 -1.30 -5.88
CA LEU A 318 -27.59 -2.41 -5.15
C LEU A 318 -26.58 -1.89 -4.12
N GLN A 319 -25.81 -0.87 -4.49
CA GLN A 319 -24.84 -0.24 -3.61
C GLN A 319 -25.51 0.48 -2.44
N ARG A 320 -26.62 1.19 -2.68
CA ARG A 320 -27.43 1.83 -1.63
C ARG A 320 -28.02 0.80 -0.66
N VAL A 321 -28.55 -0.31 -1.17
CA VAL A 321 -29.07 -1.41 -0.34
C VAL A 321 -27.97 -2.02 0.52
N ALA A 322 -26.81 -2.30 -0.08
CA ALA A 322 -25.63 -2.78 0.63
C ALA A 322 -25.15 -1.78 1.70
N GLY A 323 -25.25 -0.47 1.43
CA GLY A 323 -24.93 0.57 2.40
C GLY A 323 -25.83 0.54 3.63
N TRP A 324 -27.16 0.43 3.44
CA TRP A 324 -28.11 0.29 4.55
C TRP A 324 -27.88 -0.98 5.36
N TRP A 325 -27.57 -2.10 4.68
CA TRP A 325 -27.21 -3.34 5.34
C TRP A 325 -25.97 -3.15 6.23
N SER A 326 -24.90 -2.55 5.70
CA SER A 326 -23.66 -2.29 6.46
C SER A 326 -23.91 -1.42 7.69
N ILE A 327 -24.72 -0.35 7.57
CA ILE A 327 -25.09 0.50 8.72
C ILE A 327 -25.86 -0.32 9.76
N GLY A 328 -26.89 -1.07 9.34
CA GLY A 328 -27.71 -1.89 10.23
C GLY A 328 -26.89 -2.96 10.95
N SER A 329 -26.03 -3.68 10.24
CA SER A 329 -25.13 -4.67 10.83
C SER A 329 -24.12 -4.04 11.78
N GLY A 330 -23.53 -2.89 11.43
CA GLY A 330 -22.60 -2.18 12.31
C GLY A 330 -23.26 -1.75 13.63
N LEU A 331 -24.47 -1.18 13.57
CA LEU A 331 -25.23 -0.83 14.77
C LEU A 331 -25.60 -2.06 15.60
N LEU A 332 -25.98 -3.17 14.96
CA LEU A 332 -26.28 -4.42 15.64
C LEU A 332 -25.04 -4.98 16.37
N ILE A 333 -23.88 -5.01 15.70
CA ILE A 333 -22.61 -5.43 16.30
C ILE A 333 -22.29 -4.59 17.53
N LEU A 334 -22.39 -3.26 17.41
CA LEU A 334 -22.13 -2.35 18.52
C LEU A 334 -23.07 -2.59 19.70
N TYR A 335 -24.36 -2.81 19.43
CA TYR A 335 -25.35 -3.16 20.45
C TYR A 335 -24.99 -4.47 21.15
N VAL A 336 -24.64 -5.52 20.39
CA VAL A 336 -24.26 -6.82 20.96
C VAL A 336 -23.03 -6.70 21.84
N VAL A 337 -21.95 -6.08 21.34
CA VAL A 337 -20.70 -5.93 22.10
C VAL A 337 -20.93 -5.11 23.38
N THR A 338 -21.67 -4.01 23.30
CA THR A 338 -21.96 -3.20 24.49
C THR A 338 -22.85 -3.92 25.49
N ALA A 339 -23.83 -4.71 25.04
CA ALA A 339 -24.65 -5.53 25.92
C ALA A 339 -23.82 -6.56 26.70
N PHE A 340 -22.79 -7.15 26.08
CA PHE A 340 -21.86 -8.08 26.75
C PHE A 340 -20.95 -7.38 27.77
N VAL A 341 -20.49 -6.15 27.49
CA VAL A 341 -19.60 -5.39 28.42
C VAL A 341 -20.32 -4.97 29.72
N PHE A 342 -21.65 -4.87 29.71
CA PHE A 342 -22.45 -4.43 30.86
C PHE A 342 -23.22 -5.55 31.58
N LEU A 343 -22.94 -6.82 31.25
CA LEU A 343 -23.50 -8.01 31.92
C LEU A 343 -22.44 -8.72 32.77
#